data_AF-A0A3B3HLE3-F1
#
_entry.id   AF-A0A3B3HLE3-F1
#
_cell.length_a   1.000
_cell.length_b   1.000
_cell.length_c   1.000
_cell.angle_alpha   90.00
_cell.angle_beta   90.00
_cell.angle_gamma   90.00
#
_symmetry.space_group_name_H-M   'P 1'
#
loop_
_entity.id
_entity.type
_entity.pdbx_description
1 polymer ?
#
loop_
_entity_poly.entity_id
_entity_poly.type
_entity_poly.pdbx_seq_one_letter_code
_entity_poly.pdbx_strand_id
1 'polypeptide(L)'
;MACTTLSGLLQCQFIPLDSSLQTQLQTLSQTCIPKARGERQSQQYLPYYPSLSQGNYLVRRHAGVLGLSACILSSPYDVPQWMPQILMELSDHLNDPQPIEMTVKKTLSEFRRTHHDNWQGHRQCFTDDQLLVLTNLLVSPCYYA
;
A
#
# COMPACT_ATOMS: atom_id res chain seq x y z
N MET A 1 9.68 -9.65 5.31
CA MET A 1 11.15 -9.44 5.22
C MET A 1 11.52 -8.46 4.11
N ALA A 2 11.17 -8.69 2.84
CA ALA A 2 11.57 -7.78 1.74
C ALA A 2 11.13 -6.30 1.91
N CYS A 3 9.88 -6.04 2.34
CA CYS A 3 9.40 -4.67 2.61
C CYS A 3 10.27 -3.96 3.69
N THR A 4 10.58 -4.65 4.79
CA THR A 4 11.44 -4.11 5.86
C THR A 4 12.84 -3.79 5.35
N THR A 5 13.43 -4.68 4.53
CA THR A 5 14.74 -4.43 3.91
C THR A 5 14.71 -3.21 2.98
N LEU A 6 13.71 -3.13 2.09
CA LEU A 6 13.56 -1.99 1.18
C LEU A 6 13.39 -0.68 1.96
N SER A 7 12.56 -0.70 3.01
CA SER A 7 12.35 0.46 3.88
C SER A 7 13.66 0.95 4.51
N GLY A 8 14.49 0.03 5.02
CA GLY A 8 15.81 0.38 5.55
C GLY A 8 16.77 0.93 4.49
N LEU A 9 16.78 0.37 3.27
CA LEU A 9 17.61 0.84 2.16
C LEU A 9 17.21 2.23 1.65
N LEU A 10 15.90 2.52 1.63
CA LEU A 10 15.38 3.84 1.34
C LEU A 10 15.76 4.83 2.46
N GLN A 11 15.59 4.43 3.73
CA GLN A 11 15.85 5.28 4.89
C GLN A 11 17.33 5.71 4.98
N CYS A 12 18.26 4.80 4.68
CA CYS A 12 19.69 5.13 4.66
C CYS A 12 20.16 5.79 3.36
N GLN A 13 19.24 6.14 2.45
CA GLN A 13 19.51 6.75 1.15
C GLN A 13 20.45 5.91 0.26
N PHE A 14 20.54 4.59 0.50
CA PHE A 14 21.29 3.67 -0.36
C PHE A 14 20.57 3.47 -1.70
N ILE A 15 19.24 3.49 -1.68
CA ILE A 15 18.39 3.55 -2.88
C ILE A 15 17.56 4.83 -2.76
N PRO A 16 17.68 5.80 -3.69
CA PRO A 16 16.81 6.96 -3.69
C PRO A 16 15.39 6.58 -4.13
N LEU A 17 14.38 7.23 -3.52
CA LEU A 17 13.00 7.11 -3.97
C LEU A 17 12.76 8.02 -5.18
N ASP A 18 13.19 7.56 -6.35
CA ASP A 18 12.99 8.28 -7.61
C ASP A 18 11.59 8.05 -8.20
N SER A 19 11.18 8.96 -9.10
CA SER A 19 9.88 8.90 -9.77
C SER A 19 9.64 7.59 -10.54
N SER A 20 10.69 6.99 -11.07
CA SER A 20 10.63 5.70 -11.77
C SER A 20 10.25 4.56 -10.82
N LEU A 21 10.87 4.49 -9.64
CA LEU A 21 10.56 3.50 -8.61
C LEU A 21 9.15 3.69 -8.09
N GLN A 22 8.77 4.93 -7.78
CA GLN A 22 7.40 5.24 -7.33
C GLN A 22 6.36 4.80 -8.35
N THR A 23 6.54 5.16 -9.63
CA THR A 23 5.62 4.78 -10.72
C THR A 23 5.52 3.27 -10.88
N GLN A 24 6.64 2.54 -10.76
CA GLN A 24 6.65 1.08 -10.82
C GLN A 24 5.82 0.47 -9.68
N LEU A 25 6.00 0.94 -8.45
CA LEU A 25 5.26 0.45 -7.28
C LEU A 25 3.76 0.74 -7.38
N GLN A 26 3.40 1.94 -7.84
CA GLN A 26 2.01 2.34 -8.11
C GLN A 26 1.37 1.48 -9.20
N THR A 27 2.09 1.23 -10.29
CA THR A 27 1.60 0.37 -11.37
C THR A 27 1.33 -1.04 -10.87
N LEU A 28 2.20 -1.56 -9.99
CA LEU A 28 2.00 -2.86 -9.37
C LEU A 28 0.78 -2.87 -8.43
N SER A 29 0.62 -1.86 -7.58
CA SER A 29 -0.52 -1.80 -6.63
C SER A 29 -1.87 -1.70 -7.36
N GLN A 30 -1.91 -1.07 -8.53
CA GLN A 30 -3.14 -0.96 -9.33
C GLN A 30 -3.49 -2.23 -10.13
N THR A 31 -2.70 -3.31 -10.05
CA THR A 31 -2.96 -4.57 -10.77
C THR A 31 -4.36 -5.08 -10.48
N CYS A 32 -5.28 -5.12 -11.45
CA CYS A 32 -6.65 -5.62 -11.28
C CYS A 32 -6.66 -7.08 -10.80
N ILE A 33 -7.33 -7.36 -9.67
CA ILE A 33 -7.64 -8.72 -9.23
C ILE A 33 -8.97 -9.13 -9.87
N PRO A 34 -8.99 -10.09 -10.81
CA PRO A 34 -10.23 -10.56 -11.40
C PRO A 34 -11.11 -11.18 -10.32
N LYS A 35 -12.36 -10.71 -10.17
CA LYS A 35 -13.33 -11.40 -9.31
C LYS A 35 -13.60 -12.77 -9.92
N ALA A 36 -13.58 -13.84 -9.13
CA ALA A 36 -14.01 -15.16 -9.59
C ALA A 36 -15.44 -15.05 -10.10
N ARG A 37 -15.60 -15.03 -11.44
CA ARG A 37 -16.91 -15.03 -12.07
C ARG A 37 -17.49 -16.40 -11.75
N GLY A 38 -18.57 -16.43 -10.95
CA GLY A 38 -19.20 -17.65 -10.50
C GLY A 38 -19.34 -18.65 -11.64
N GLU A 39 -18.92 -19.88 -11.39
CA GLU A 39 -18.96 -20.99 -12.34
C GLU A 39 -20.37 -21.15 -12.91
N ARG A 40 -20.60 -20.62 -14.11
CA ARG A 40 -21.69 -21.07 -14.98
C ARG A 40 -21.14 -21.32 -16.37
N GLN A 41 -20.89 -22.61 -16.61
CA GLN A 41 -20.91 -23.34 -17.88
C GLN A 41 -20.08 -22.77 -19.02
N SER A 42 -18.97 -23.45 -19.34
CA SER A 42 -18.95 -24.44 -20.43
C SER A 42 -17.51 -24.91 -20.65
N GLN A 43 -17.26 -26.21 -20.45
CA GLN A 43 -16.11 -26.89 -21.03
C GLN A 43 -16.17 -26.71 -22.55
N GLN A 44 -15.42 -25.75 -23.08
CA GLN A 44 -15.15 -25.70 -24.51
C GLN A 44 -13.72 -25.24 -24.74
N TYR A 45 -12.94 -26.18 -25.26
CA TYR A 45 -11.61 -26.08 -25.85
C TYR A 45 -11.14 -24.65 -26.11
N LEU A 46 -10.22 -24.15 -25.28
CA LEU A 46 -9.38 -23.03 -25.65
C LEU A 46 -7.89 -23.41 -25.57
N PRO A 47 -7.05 -22.89 -26.47
CA PRO A 47 -5.62 -23.17 -26.50
C PRO A 47 -4.97 -22.71 -25.21
N TYR A 48 -3.93 -23.42 -24.78
CA TYR A 48 -3.10 -23.11 -23.63
C TYR A 48 -2.43 -21.73 -23.79
N TYR A 49 -3.14 -20.68 -23.38
CA TYR A 49 -2.54 -19.41 -22.99
C TYR A 49 -2.29 -19.50 -21.48
N PRO A 50 -1.10 -19.16 -20.98
CA PRO A 50 -0.87 -19.06 -19.55
C PRO A 50 -1.61 -17.81 -19.05
N SER A 51 -2.93 -17.91 -18.87
CA SER A 51 -3.67 -16.93 -18.11
C SER A 51 -3.05 -16.93 -16.71
N LEU A 52 -2.48 -15.79 -16.31
CA LEU A 52 -1.99 -15.61 -14.95
C LEU A 52 -3.10 -16.09 -14.00
N SER A 53 -2.79 -17.07 -13.15
CA SER A 53 -3.76 -17.54 -12.16
C SER A 53 -4.15 -16.36 -11.25
N GLN A 54 -5.35 -16.37 -10.66
CA GLN A 54 -5.77 -15.28 -9.75
C GLN A 54 -4.74 -14.99 -8.65
N GLY A 55 -4.03 -16.02 -8.18
CA GLY A 55 -2.93 -15.89 -7.23
C GLY A 55 -1.80 -14.96 -7.71
N ASN A 56 -1.46 -14.98 -9.00
CA ASN A 56 -0.42 -14.11 -9.55
C ASN A 56 -0.82 -12.63 -9.56
N TYR A 57 -2.10 -12.31 -9.81
CA TYR A 57 -2.58 -10.93 -9.75
C TYR A 57 -2.59 -10.40 -8.31
N LEU A 58 -3.03 -11.23 -7.36
CA LEU A 58 -3.00 -10.89 -5.94
C LEU A 58 -1.56 -10.64 -5.46
N VAL A 59 -0.63 -11.53 -5.81
CA VAL A 59 0.79 -11.38 -5.46
C VAL A 59 1.37 -10.10 -6.05
N ARG A 60 1.05 -9.79 -7.31
CA ARG A 60 1.56 -8.59 -7.99
C ARG A 60 1.01 -7.30 -7.39
N ARG A 61 -0.29 -7.26 -7.09
CA ARG A 61 -0.91 -6.17 -6.34
C ARG A 61 -0.26 -5.99 -4.97
N HIS A 62 -0.13 -7.10 -4.23
CA HIS A 62 0.45 -7.09 -2.90
C HIS A 62 1.91 -6.65 -2.89
N ALA A 63 2.69 -7.01 -3.90
CA ALA A 63 4.07 -6.55 -4.06
C ALA A 63 4.15 -5.02 -4.21
N GLY A 64 3.25 -4.42 -5.00
CA GLY A 64 3.13 -2.96 -5.10
C GLY A 64 2.79 -2.32 -3.76
N VAL A 65 1.78 -2.84 -3.06
CA VAL A 65 1.39 -2.36 -1.72
C VAL A 65 2.54 -2.48 -0.72
N LEU A 66 3.26 -3.60 -0.68
CA LEU A 66 4.43 -3.79 0.17
C LEU A 66 5.54 -2.79 -0.13
N GLY A 67 5.72 -2.41 -1.40
CA GLY A 67 6.67 -1.38 -1.80
C GLY A 67 6.26 0.01 -1.34
N LEU A 68 5.01 0.41 -1.58
CA LEU A 68 4.46 1.69 -1.11
C LEU A 68 4.52 1.79 0.43
N SER A 69 4.20 0.69 1.12
CA SER A 69 4.40 0.57 2.56
C SER A 69 5.85 0.77 2.98
N ALA A 70 6.81 0.20 2.24
CA ALA A 70 8.23 0.38 2.54
C ALA A 70 8.67 1.84 2.41
N CYS A 71 8.14 2.56 1.40
CA CYS A 71 8.38 3.99 1.21
C CYS A 71 7.86 4.82 2.39
N ILE A 72 6.65 4.57 2.88
CA ILE A 72 6.15 5.31 4.05
C ILE A 72 7.00 5.02 5.29
N LEU A 73 7.30 3.74 5.52
CA LEU A 73 8.04 3.32 6.70
C LEU A 73 9.51 3.76 6.69
N SER A 74 10.06 4.15 5.54
CA SER A 74 11.45 4.61 5.43
C SER A 74 11.68 6.03 5.95
N SER A 75 10.61 6.80 6.18
CA SER A 75 10.69 8.17 6.68
C SER A 75 9.92 8.28 8.01
N PRO A 76 10.38 7.66 9.10
CA PRO A 76 9.78 7.87 10.41
C PRO A 76 10.07 9.30 10.88
N TYR A 77 9.10 9.91 11.59
CA TYR A 77 9.21 11.26 12.17
C TYR A 77 9.29 12.40 11.16
N ASP A 78 9.03 12.16 9.88
CA ASP A 78 9.06 13.18 8.83
C ASP A 78 8.02 12.88 7.74
N VAL A 79 7.46 13.94 7.15
CA VAL A 79 6.47 13.83 6.07
C VAL A 79 7.01 14.53 4.82
N PRO A 80 7.78 13.81 3.99
CA PRO A 80 8.26 14.35 2.71
C PRO A 80 7.11 14.54 1.72
N GLN A 81 7.33 15.39 0.71
CA GLN A 81 6.28 15.83 -0.24
C GLN A 81 5.55 14.69 -0.97
N TRP A 82 6.22 13.54 -1.19
CA TRP A 82 5.63 12.37 -1.85
C TRP A 82 4.74 11.53 -0.91
N MET A 83 4.91 11.63 0.40
CA MET A 83 4.28 10.74 1.37
C MET A 83 2.75 10.90 1.45
N PRO A 84 2.17 12.12 1.46
CA PRO A 84 0.72 12.29 1.51
C PRO A 84 0.00 11.56 0.37
N GLN A 85 0.55 11.63 -0.84
CA GLN A 85 -0.04 10.99 -2.01
C GLN A 85 0.03 9.46 -1.92
N ILE A 86 1.16 8.90 -1.50
CA ILE A 86 1.32 7.44 -1.31
C ILE A 86 0.39 6.92 -0.19
N LEU A 87 0.16 7.71 0.87
CA LEU A 87 -0.79 7.36 1.93
C LEU A 87 -2.23 7.26 1.41
N MET A 88 -2.65 8.17 0.53
CA MET A 88 -3.97 8.11 -0.10
C MET A 88 -4.10 6.86 -0.98
N GLU A 89 -3.10 6.55 -1.78
CA GLU A 89 -3.10 5.35 -2.61
C GLU A 89 -3.16 4.06 -1.77
N LEU A 90 -2.44 4.00 -0.65
CA LEU A 90 -2.57 2.87 0.28
C LEU A 90 -3.96 2.75 0.90
N SER A 91 -4.65 3.87 1.14
CA SER A 91 -5.98 3.82 1.73
C SER A 91 -7.01 3.11 0.85
N ASP A 92 -6.86 3.17 -0.47
CA ASP A 92 -7.73 2.47 -1.43
C ASP A 92 -7.61 0.94 -1.32
N HIS A 93 -6.51 0.44 -0.73
CA HIS A 93 -6.22 -0.98 -0.54
C HIS A 93 -6.74 -1.55 0.78
N LEU A 94 -7.47 -0.78 1.59
CA LEU A 94 -8.04 -1.27 2.86
C LEU A 94 -9.15 -2.30 2.69
N ASN A 95 -9.81 -2.32 1.53
CA ASN A 95 -10.88 -3.28 1.22
C ASN A 95 -10.39 -4.42 0.33
N ASP A 96 -9.08 -4.50 0.05
CA ASP A 96 -8.51 -5.60 -0.72
C ASP A 96 -8.47 -6.91 0.09
N PRO A 97 -8.51 -8.07 -0.60
CA PRO A 97 -8.44 -9.36 0.08
C PRO A 97 -7.12 -9.55 0.84
N GLN A 98 -7.17 -10.40 1.86
CA GLN A 98 -5.97 -10.83 2.58
C GLN A 98 -4.93 -11.41 1.60
N PRO A 99 -3.63 -11.10 1.78
CA PRO A 99 -3.02 -10.43 2.94
C PRO A 99 -2.89 -8.89 2.83
N ILE A 100 -3.45 -8.27 1.78
CA ILE A 100 -3.19 -6.84 1.46
C ILE A 100 -3.72 -5.92 2.54
N GLU A 101 -4.99 -6.06 2.92
CA GLU A 101 -5.63 -5.25 3.97
C GLU A 101 -4.82 -5.25 5.27
N MET A 102 -4.35 -6.41 5.72
CA MET A 102 -3.56 -6.51 6.96
C MET A 102 -2.25 -5.73 6.85
N THR A 103 -1.58 -5.78 5.70
CA THR A 103 -0.35 -5.01 5.48
C THR A 103 -0.61 -3.52 5.52
N VAL A 104 -1.67 -3.04 4.86
CA VAL A 104 -2.04 -1.61 4.88
C VAL A 104 -2.33 -1.15 6.30
N LYS A 105 -3.15 -1.90 7.06
CA LYS A 105 -3.45 -1.58 8.46
C LYS A 105 -2.20 -1.51 9.33
N LYS A 106 -1.27 -2.46 9.18
CA LYS A 106 0.01 -2.45 9.90
C LYS A 106 0.85 -1.22 9.54
N THR A 107 0.95 -0.87 8.26
CA THR A 107 1.67 0.33 7.82
C THR A 107 1.07 1.60 8.40
N LEU A 108 -0.26 1.76 8.35
CA LEU A 108 -0.95 2.94 8.88
C LEU A 108 -0.79 3.05 10.41
N SER A 109 -0.84 1.92 11.12
CA SER A 109 -0.59 1.87 12.56
C SER A 109 0.84 2.33 12.91
N GLU A 110 1.84 1.84 12.18
CA GLU A 110 3.24 2.25 12.39
C GLU A 110 3.47 3.72 12.02
N PHE A 111 2.89 4.20 10.92
CA PHE A 111 2.92 5.61 10.54
C PHE A 111 2.36 6.49 11.66
N ARG A 112 1.16 6.15 12.17
CA ARG A 112 0.53 6.88 13.28
C ARG A 112 1.43 6.89 14.52
N ARG A 113 2.03 5.74 14.85
CA ARG A 113 2.91 5.59 16.02
C ARG A 113 4.13 6.49 15.93
N THR A 114 4.78 6.58 14.77
CA THR A 114 6.02 7.36 14.59
C THR A 114 5.79 8.85 14.36
N HIS A 115 4.60 9.27 13.92
CA HIS A 115 4.31 10.68 13.63
C HIS A 115 3.41 11.36 14.68
N HIS A 116 3.08 10.65 15.77
CA HIS A 116 2.14 11.14 16.78
C HIS A 116 2.64 12.40 17.51
N ASP A 117 3.88 12.37 17.98
CA ASP A 117 4.44 13.40 18.87
C ASP A 117 4.46 14.79 18.21
N ASN A 118 4.78 14.84 16.91
CA ASN A 118 4.85 16.08 16.13
C ASN A 118 3.71 16.21 15.11
N TRP A 119 2.55 15.59 15.38
CA TRP A 119 1.43 15.54 14.44
C TRP A 119 0.94 16.93 13.99
N GLN A 120 1.00 17.95 14.87
CA GLN A 120 0.60 19.32 14.51
C GLN A 120 1.46 19.94 13.41
N GLY A 121 2.74 19.56 13.30
CA GLY A 121 3.60 19.94 12.19
C GLY A 121 3.29 19.09 10.96
N HIS A 122 3.29 17.77 11.14
CA HIS A 122 3.09 16.82 10.04
C HIS A 122 1.76 17.00 9.30
N ARG A 123 0.67 17.31 10.01
CA ARG A 123 -0.65 17.52 9.41
C ARG A 123 -0.68 18.68 8.40
N GLN A 124 0.25 19.63 8.48
CA GLN A 124 0.34 20.77 7.56
C GLN A 124 0.86 20.36 6.17
N CYS A 125 1.47 19.17 6.06
CA CYS A 125 1.90 18.58 4.79
C CYS A 125 0.74 17.95 4.00
N PHE A 126 -0.45 17.87 4.58
CA PHE A 126 -1.63 17.25 3.99
C PHE A 126 -2.69 18.29 3.66
N THR A 127 -3.50 18.02 2.63
CA THR A 127 -4.71 18.82 2.37
C THR A 127 -5.83 18.45 3.35
N ASP A 128 -6.84 19.32 3.47
CA ASP A 128 -7.99 19.05 4.34
C ASP A 128 -8.72 17.75 3.96
N ASP A 129 -8.86 17.48 2.66
CA ASP A 129 -9.46 16.24 2.16
C ASP A 129 -8.64 15.00 2.55
N GLN A 130 -7.31 15.08 2.46
CA GLN A 130 -6.41 14.00 2.86
C GLN A 130 -6.47 13.75 4.37
N LEU A 131 -6.54 14.82 5.17
CA LEU A 131 -6.69 14.72 6.63
C LEU A 131 -8.03 14.10 7.04
N LEU A 132 -9.10 14.39 6.30
CA LEU A 132 -10.41 13.77 6.52
C LEU A 132 -10.36 12.27 6.27
N VAL A 133 -9.72 11.84 5.18
CA VAL A 133 -9.48 10.41 4.93
C VAL A 133 -8.67 9.81 6.07
N LEU A 134 -7.50 10.37 6.40
CA LEU A 134 -6.63 9.85 7.46
C LEU A 134 -7.33 9.75 8.82
N THR A 135 -8.18 10.71 9.18
CA THR A 135 -8.94 10.67 10.43
C THR A 135 -9.85 9.44 10.48
N ASN A 136 -10.57 9.13 9.39
CA ASN A 136 -11.41 7.93 9.34
C ASN A 136 -10.60 6.64 9.46
N LEU A 137 -9.39 6.61 8.87
CA LEU A 137 -8.54 5.42 8.88
C LEU A 137 -7.82 5.19 10.22
N LEU A 138 -7.34 6.28 10.83
CA LEU A 138 -6.50 6.23 12.03
C LEU A 138 -7.29 6.20 13.34
N VAL A 139 -8.61 6.40 13.31
CA VAL A 139 -9.47 6.31 14.51
C VAL A 139 -9.80 4.87 14.91
N SER A 140 -9.63 3.89 14.00
CA SER A 140 -9.90 2.48 14.33
C SER A 140 -8.88 1.95 15.33
N PRO A 141 -9.31 1.53 16.54
CA PRO A 141 -8.37 1.03 17.51
C PRO A 141 -7.88 -0.38 17.17
N CYS A 142 -6.60 -0.64 17.40
CA CYS A 142 -5.90 -1.88 17.06
C CYS A 142 -6.39 -3.12 17.84
N TYR A 143 -7.42 -2.99 18.68
CA TYR A 143 -7.90 -4.00 19.64
C TYR A 143 -9.30 -4.57 19.31
N TYR A 144 -9.89 -4.24 18.16
CA TYR A 144 -11.19 -4.77 17.71
C TYR A 144 -11.10 -5.78 16.54
N ALA A 145 -9.95 -6.44 16.36
CA ALA A 145 -9.76 -7.49 15.35
C ALA A 145 -9.42 -8.83 16.00
#